data_AF-A0AAP0PJ59-F1
#
_entry.id   AF-A0AAP0PJ59-F1
#
_cell.length_a   1.000
_cell.length_b   1.000
_cell.length_c   1.000
_cell.angle_alpha   90.00
_cell.angle_beta   90.00
_cell.angle_gamma   90.00
#
_symmetry.space_group_name_H-M   'P 1'
#
loop_
_entity.id
_entity.type
_entity.pdbx_description
1 polymer ?
#
loop_
_entity_poly.entity_id
_entity_poly.type
_entity_poly.pdbx_seq_one_letter_code
_entity_poly.pdbx_strand_id
1 'polypeptide(L)'
;MAEAEAEDEQNKQCFSSTVMVHNIAKRHNVGTLARTATALGVTELVLVGRRDFNAFGSHGSASHLAFRHFHSLSDAALHLKSQDFDICGVEIADQSLPVNEHPFRRSTAFLLGNEVWGLRVTESEICDFFVYIPQYGSGTASLNVTVAASIVLHHFGVWAGFPERTRDGNKFIVAEKPLKQARRNYCVENAESIIEELKGNREAELAYHIFKENVRAHSLLSVFFTEQG
;
A
#
# COMPACT_ATOMS: atom_id res chain seq x y z
N MET A 1 -39.16 19.43 11.97
CA MET A 1 -38.66 18.04 11.92
C MET A 1 -38.14 17.67 10.53
N ALA A 2 -38.77 18.10 9.44
CA ALA A 2 -38.27 17.82 8.07
C ALA A 2 -37.08 18.69 7.62
N GLU A 3 -36.79 19.82 8.29
CA GLU A 3 -35.68 20.71 7.90
C GLU A 3 -34.33 20.34 8.52
N ALA A 4 -34.31 19.51 9.58
CA ALA A 4 -33.07 19.05 10.23
C ALA A 4 -32.43 17.83 9.54
N GLU A 5 -33.16 17.15 8.65
CA GLU A 5 -32.66 15.98 7.91
C GLU A 5 -32.00 16.38 6.58
N ALA A 6 -32.23 17.61 6.09
CA ALA A 6 -31.69 18.08 4.81
C ALA A 6 -30.27 18.67 4.90
N GLU A 7 -29.82 19.08 6.10
CA GLU A 7 -28.47 19.63 6.31
C GLU A 7 -27.38 18.55 6.44
N ASP A 8 -27.76 17.28 6.70
CA ASP A 8 -26.82 16.18 6.96
C ASP A 8 -26.31 15.48 5.68
N GLU A 9 -26.98 15.68 4.53
CA GLU A 9 -26.53 15.14 3.23
C GLU A 9 -25.44 15.99 2.56
N GLN A 10 -25.27 17.24 2.97
CA GLN A 10 -24.49 18.23 2.20
C GLN A 10 -23.04 18.39 2.64
N ASN A 11 -22.56 17.62 3.62
CA ASN A 11 -21.16 17.64 4.05
C ASN A 11 -20.53 16.24 4.20
N LYS A 12 -21.00 15.26 3.42
CA LYS A 12 -20.38 13.93 3.39
C LYS A 12 -19.04 14.02 2.67
N GLN A 13 -17.98 14.26 3.43
CA GLN A 13 -16.61 14.33 2.91
C GLN A 13 -16.30 13.01 2.17
N CYS A 14 -16.13 13.09 0.85
CA CYS A 14 -15.89 11.92 0.01
C CYS A 14 -14.39 11.57 0.08
N PHE A 15 -14.02 10.70 1.00
CA PHE A 15 -12.65 10.20 1.10
C PHE A 15 -12.32 9.28 -0.08
N SER A 16 -11.07 9.30 -0.51
CA SER A 16 -10.55 8.42 -1.56
C SER A 16 -9.35 7.63 -1.05
N SER A 17 -9.15 6.44 -1.60
CA SER A 17 -7.97 5.62 -1.32
C SER A 17 -7.17 5.35 -2.58
N THR A 18 -5.84 5.44 -2.45
CA THR A 18 -4.88 5.09 -3.48
C THR A 18 -3.92 4.06 -2.90
N VAL A 19 -3.35 3.19 -3.73
CA VAL A 19 -2.26 2.30 -3.29
C VAL A 19 -1.00 2.65 -4.04
N MET A 20 0.07 2.91 -3.30
CA MET A 20 1.40 3.14 -3.82
C MET A 20 2.27 1.91 -3.64
N VAL A 21 2.99 1.58 -4.71
CA VAL A 21 3.88 0.45 -4.78
C VAL A 21 5.20 0.88 -5.37
N HIS A 22 6.30 0.65 -4.64
CA HIS A 22 7.64 0.90 -5.13
C HIS A 22 8.36 -0.42 -5.41
N ASN A 23 8.85 -0.58 -6.65
CA ASN A 23 9.75 -1.68 -7.01
C ASN A 23 9.28 -3.10 -6.57
N ILE A 24 7.99 -3.43 -6.72
CA ILE A 24 7.50 -4.78 -6.41
C ILE A 24 8.25 -5.82 -7.26
N ALA A 25 8.99 -6.68 -6.55
CA ALA A 25 9.85 -7.70 -7.15
C ALA A 25 9.06 -8.83 -7.84
N LYS A 26 7.81 -9.08 -7.42
CA LYS A 26 7.02 -10.23 -7.87
C LYS A 26 5.81 -9.80 -8.70
N ARG A 27 5.83 -10.18 -9.99
CA ARG A 27 4.76 -9.86 -10.97
C ARG A 27 3.35 -10.24 -10.51
N HIS A 28 3.19 -11.35 -9.78
CA HIS A 28 1.88 -11.81 -9.32
C HIS A 28 1.23 -10.90 -8.26
N ASN A 29 2.03 -10.17 -7.48
CA ASN A 29 1.49 -9.29 -6.45
C ASN A 29 0.70 -8.12 -7.04
N VAL A 30 1.11 -7.59 -8.20
CA VAL A 30 0.41 -6.47 -8.84
C VAL A 30 -0.98 -6.87 -9.34
N GLY A 31 -1.13 -8.05 -9.93
CA GLY A 31 -2.42 -8.53 -10.43
C GLY A 31 -3.43 -8.78 -9.31
N THR A 32 -2.99 -9.42 -8.22
CA THR A 32 -3.81 -9.64 -7.02
C THR A 32 -4.16 -8.33 -6.34
N LEU A 33 -3.19 -7.42 -6.20
CA LEU A 33 -3.41 -6.12 -5.60
C LEU A 33 -4.40 -5.28 -6.41
N ALA A 34 -4.32 -5.29 -7.74
CA ALA A 34 -5.30 -4.60 -8.60
C ALA A 34 -6.72 -5.15 -8.41
N ARG A 35 -6.87 -6.47 -8.24
CA ARG A 35 -8.17 -7.07 -7.95
C ARG A 35 -8.71 -6.63 -6.60
N THR A 36 -7.89 -6.69 -5.55
CA THR A 36 -8.25 -6.21 -4.20
C THR A 36 -8.62 -4.72 -4.23
N ALA A 37 -7.78 -3.90 -4.85
CA ALA A 37 -7.98 -2.46 -4.99
C ALA A 37 -9.31 -2.13 -5.68
N THR A 38 -9.62 -2.82 -6.79
CA THR A 38 -10.91 -2.67 -7.48
C THR A 38 -12.08 -3.05 -6.58
N ALA A 39 -11.97 -4.15 -5.83
CA ALA A 39 -13.03 -4.63 -4.95
C ALA A 39 -13.29 -3.71 -3.75
N LEU A 40 -12.26 -3.01 -3.26
CA LEU A 40 -12.32 -2.14 -2.10
C LEU A 40 -12.45 -0.65 -2.44
N GLY A 41 -12.74 -0.32 -3.70
CA GLY A 41 -13.03 1.06 -4.12
C GLY A 41 -11.81 1.98 -4.21
N VAL A 42 -10.61 1.43 -4.41
CA VAL A 42 -9.40 2.21 -4.64
C VAL A 42 -9.51 2.95 -5.97
N THR A 43 -9.13 4.23 -5.97
CA THR A 43 -9.24 5.11 -7.15
C THR A 43 -8.08 4.94 -8.12
N GLU A 44 -6.86 4.74 -7.62
CA GLU A 44 -5.65 4.62 -8.45
C GLU A 44 -4.62 3.66 -7.83
N LEU A 45 -3.88 2.95 -8.68
CA LEU A 45 -2.61 2.31 -8.33
C LEU A 45 -1.45 3.15 -8.83
N VAL A 46 -0.64 3.62 -7.89
CA VAL A 46 0.57 4.39 -8.14
C VAL A 46 1.76 3.42 -8.11
N LEU A 47 2.43 3.29 -9.25
CA LEU A 47 3.59 2.44 -9.44
C LEU A 47 4.83 3.31 -9.51
N VAL A 48 5.83 3.04 -8.67
CA VAL A 48 7.08 3.81 -8.59
C VAL A 48 8.26 2.91 -8.93
N GLY A 49 9.22 3.43 -9.69
CA GLY A 49 10.47 2.74 -10.04
C GLY A 49 10.38 1.96 -11.37
N ARG A 50 10.96 0.75 -11.44
CA ARG A 50 11.20 0.05 -12.71
C ARG A 50 9.93 -0.20 -13.54
N ARG A 51 10.03 0.02 -14.84
CA ARG A 51 8.91 -0.02 -15.80
C ARG A 51 8.39 -1.42 -16.15
N ASP A 52 9.02 -2.49 -15.66
CA ASP A 52 8.72 -3.88 -16.06
C ASP A 52 7.41 -4.47 -15.47
N PHE A 53 6.44 -3.62 -15.14
CA PHE A 53 5.14 -4.02 -14.62
C PHE A 53 4.22 -4.51 -15.76
N ASN A 54 4.18 -5.83 -15.93
CA ASN A 54 3.19 -6.49 -16.76
C ASN A 54 2.06 -7.01 -15.86
N ALA A 55 0.89 -6.37 -15.90
CA ALA A 55 -0.29 -6.67 -15.07
C ALA A 55 -1.04 -7.97 -15.49
N PHE A 56 -0.32 -9.05 -15.78
CA PHE A 56 -0.91 -10.36 -16.05
C PHE A 56 -1.41 -10.96 -14.72
N GLY A 57 -2.71 -11.26 -14.63
CA GLY A 57 -3.33 -11.92 -13.47
C GLY A 57 -4.57 -11.22 -12.89
N SER A 58 -4.91 -10.01 -13.35
CA SER A 58 -6.05 -9.26 -12.83
C SER A 58 -7.43 -9.79 -13.26
N HIS A 59 -7.52 -10.83 -14.10
CA HIS A 59 -8.79 -11.42 -14.59
C HIS A 59 -9.80 -10.37 -15.12
N GLY A 60 -9.31 -9.26 -15.70
CA GLY A 60 -10.15 -8.18 -16.23
C GLY A 60 -10.49 -7.06 -15.23
N SER A 61 -10.17 -7.18 -13.95
CA SER A 61 -10.41 -6.11 -12.95
C SER A 61 -9.55 -4.86 -13.19
N ALA A 62 -8.38 -5.01 -13.81
CA ALA A 62 -7.51 -3.88 -14.13
C ALA A 62 -8.14 -2.87 -15.11
N SER A 63 -9.25 -3.18 -15.80
CA SER A 63 -9.95 -2.18 -16.62
C SER A 63 -10.76 -1.17 -15.81
N HIS A 64 -11.04 -1.45 -14.55
CA HIS A 64 -11.85 -0.62 -13.65
C HIS A 64 -10.99 0.20 -12.68
N LEU A 65 -9.67 0.13 -12.80
CA LEU A 65 -8.72 0.75 -11.89
C LEU A 65 -7.71 1.58 -12.68
N ALA A 66 -7.49 2.83 -12.26
CA ALA A 66 -6.48 3.68 -12.87
C ALA A 66 -5.08 3.21 -12.46
N PHE A 67 -4.13 3.27 -13.40
CA PHE A 67 -2.72 3.01 -13.16
C PHE A 67 -1.93 4.24 -13.54
N ARG A 68 -1.07 4.70 -12.62
CA ARG A 68 -0.14 5.79 -12.84
C ARG A 68 1.26 5.35 -12.49
N HIS A 69 2.22 5.74 -13.31
CA HIS A 69 3.61 5.38 -13.12
C HIS A 69 4.48 6.62 -12.90
N PHE A 70 5.31 6.57 -11.87
CA PHE A 70 6.33 7.56 -11.54
C PHE A 70 7.71 6.91 -11.50
N HIS A 71 8.74 7.72 -11.72
CA HIS A 71 10.13 7.25 -11.64
C HIS A 71 10.67 7.32 -10.23
N SER A 72 10.36 8.39 -9.50
CA SER A 72 10.82 8.59 -8.13
C SER A 72 9.65 8.60 -7.14
N LEU A 73 9.97 8.26 -5.89
CA LEU A 73 9.04 8.40 -4.76
C LEU A 73 8.67 9.85 -4.52
N SER A 74 9.60 10.78 -4.75
CA SER A 74 9.38 12.23 -4.60
C SER A 74 8.30 12.73 -5.56
N ASP A 75 8.35 12.36 -6.84
CA ASP A 75 7.34 12.75 -7.82
C ASP A 75 5.95 12.19 -7.48
N ALA A 76 5.91 10.93 -7.04
CA ALA A 76 4.69 10.28 -6.61
C ALA A 76 4.08 10.96 -5.37
N ALA A 77 4.94 11.29 -4.39
CA ALA A 77 4.53 11.99 -3.18
C ALA A 77 4.00 13.39 -3.50
N LEU A 78 4.72 14.18 -4.30
CA LEU A 78 4.28 15.51 -4.74
C LEU A 78 2.93 15.47 -5.44
N HIS A 79 2.72 14.48 -6.32
CA HIS A 79 1.43 14.29 -6.97
C HIS A 79 0.30 14.07 -5.97
N LEU A 80 0.46 13.13 -5.04
CA LEU A 80 -0.57 12.79 -4.06
C LEU A 80 -0.83 13.95 -3.10
N LYS A 81 0.22 14.63 -2.65
CA LYS A 81 0.11 15.83 -1.82
C LYS A 81 -0.65 16.96 -2.52
N SER A 82 -0.44 17.15 -3.82
CA SER A 82 -1.19 18.14 -4.60
C SER A 82 -2.70 17.83 -4.69
N GLN A 83 -3.10 16.60 -4.38
CA GLN A 83 -4.49 16.13 -4.35
C GLN A 83 -5.05 16.02 -2.91
N ASP A 84 -4.33 16.55 -1.91
CA ASP A 84 -4.71 16.50 -0.49
C ASP A 84 -4.81 15.08 0.09
N PHE A 85 -3.95 14.17 -0.37
CA PHE A 85 -3.79 12.84 0.23
C PHE A 85 -2.78 12.86 1.38
N ASP A 86 -3.09 12.14 2.46
CA ASP A 86 -2.07 11.60 3.35
C ASP A 86 -1.38 10.40 2.69
N ILE A 87 -0.09 10.20 2.95
CA ILE A 87 0.69 9.03 2.56
C ILE A 87 0.89 8.20 3.83
N CYS A 88 0.24 7.05 3.88
CA CYS A 88 0.27 6.13 5.00
C CYS A 88 1.16 4.94 4.69
N GLY A 89 2.25 4.77 5.43
CA GLY A 89 3.09 3.57 5.36
C GLY A 89 2.41 2.40 6.05
N VAL A 90 2.26 1.27 5.34
CA VAL A 90 1.78 0.01 5.92
C VAL A 90 3.00 -0.81 6.33
N GLU A 91 3.42 -0.64 7.58
CA GLU A 91 4.64 -1.23 8.12
C GLU A 91 4.59 -1.33 9.65
N ILE A 92 5.26 -2.34 10.19
CA ILE A 92 5.52 -2.49 11.62
C ILE A 92 6.72 -1.62 11.96
N ALA A 93 6.47 -0.35 12.28
CA ALA A 93 7.47 0.63 12.65
C ALA A 93 7.24 1.21 14.05
N ASP A 94 8.27 1.81 14.63
CA ASP A 94 8.10 2.61 15.85
C ASP A 94 7.08 3.73 15.60
N GLN A 95 6.18 3.95 16.56
CA GLN A 95 5.06 4.90 16.46
C GLN A 95 3.97 4.54 15.43
N SER A 96 4.03 3.37 14.80
CA SER A 96 2.92 2.89 13.96
C SER A 96 1.66 2.67 14.79
N LEU A 97 0.51 3.03 14.22
CA LEU A 97 -0.79 2.94 14.87
C LEU A 97 -1.53 1.67 14.44
N PRO A 98 -2.27 1.00 15.34
CA PRO A 98 -3.01 -0.19 14.99
C PRO A 98 -4.18 0.15 14.04
N VAL A 99 -4.24 -0.52 12.88
CA VAL A 99 -5.20 -0.16 11.82
C VAL A 99 -6.66 -0.29 12.24
N ASN A 100 -6.97 -1.17 13.19
CA ASN A 100 -8.32 -1.39 13.72
C ASN A 100 -8.82 -0.23 14.59
N GLU A 101 -7.96 0.71 14.99
CA GLU A 101 -8.38 1.97 15.63
C GLU A 101 -8.74 3.05 14.60
N HIS A 102 -8.59 2.76 13.30
CA HIS A 102 -8.91 3.65 12.19
C HIS A 102 -8.27 5.06 12.32
N PRO A 103 -6.92 5.15 12.38
CA PRO A 103 -6.20 6.41 12.62
C PRO A 103 -6.19 7.38 11.42
N PHE A 104 -7.09 7.18 10.46
CA PHE A 104 -7.18 7.95 9.22
C PHE A 104 -7.85 9.30 9.46
N ARG A 105 -7.48 10.30 8.65
CA ARG A 105 -7.95 11.69 8.81
C ARG A 105 -8.54 12.27 7.53
N ARG A 106 -8.03 11.86 6.37
CA ARG A 106 -8.50 12.27 5.05
C ARG A 106 -8.23 11.19 4.00
N SER A 107 -8.42 11.52 2.72
CA SER A 107 -8.03 10.66 1.60
C SER A 107 -6.59 10.16 1.78
N THR A 108 -6.37 8.86 1.60
CA THR A 108 -5.12 8.22 2.01
C THR A 108 -4.53 7.36 0.89
N ALA A 109 -3.24 7.56 0.62
CA ALA A 109 -2.44 6.74 -0.25
C ALA A 109 -1.63 5.76 0.60
N PHE A 110 -1.86 4.47 0.42
CA PHE A 110 -1.22 3.41 1.19
C PHE A 110 0.05 2.96 0.50
N LEU A 111 1.20 3.28 1.09
CA LEU A 111 2.50 2.78 0.65
C LEU A 111 2.80 1.44 1.31
N LEU A 112 2.91 0.40 0.49
CA LEU A 112 3.08 -0.97 0.98
C LEU A 112 4.56 -1.34 1.09
N GLY A 113 4.98 -1.81 2.26
CA GLY A 113 6.32 -2.36 2.49
C GLY A 113 6.59 -3.65 1.71
N ASN A 114 7.87 -3.91 1.42
CA ASN A 114 8.29 -5.15 0.77
C ASN A 114 8.31 -6.31 1.78
N GLU A 115 7.88 -7.51 1.37
CA GLU A 115 7.85 -8.71 2.24
C GLU A 115 9.19 -9.06 2.90
N VAL A 116 10.32 -8.72 2.27
CA VAL A 116 11.66 -9.12 2.73
C VAL A 116 12.33 -8.03 3.56
N TRP A 117 12.11 -6.76 3.22
CA TRP A 117 12.87 -5.63 3.77
C TRP A 117 11.99 -4.62 4.52
N GLY A 118 10.67 -4.79 4.49
CA GLY A 118 9.73 -3.76 4.88
C GLY A 118 9.79 -2.53 3.99
N LEU A 119 9.42 -1.37 4.55
CA LEU A 119 9.67 -0.05 3.99
C LEU A 119 11.14 0.37 4.19
N ARG A 120 11.73 0.88 3.12
CA ARG A 120 13.05 1.51 3.11
C ARG A 120 13.00 2.88 3.77
N VAL A 121 14.15 3.39 4.18
CA VAL A 121 14.28 4.74 4.75
C VAL A 121 13.65 5.79 3.83
N THR A 122 13.97 5.77 2.54
CA THR A 122 13.41 6.71 1.55
C THR A 122 11.90 6.57 1.33
N GLU A 123 11.34 5.39 1.58
CA GLU A 123 9.89 5.15 1.53
C GLU A 123 9.21 5.68 2.81
N SER A 124 9.85 5.47 3.95
CA SER A 124 9.38 5.98 5.25
C SER A 124 9.41 7.50 5.32
N GLU A 125 10.42 8.15 4.73
CA GLU A 125 10.58 9.61 4.74
C GLU A 125 9.45 10.37 4.04
N ILE A 126 8.77 9.74 3.07
CA ILE A 126 7.64 10.36 2.37
C ILE A 126 6.29 10.10 3.06
N CYS A 127 6.25 9.23 4.08
CA CYS A 127 5.03 8.87 4.79
C CYS A 127 4.70 9.92 5.87
N ASP A 128 3.42 10.27 5.99
CA ASP A 128 2.92 11.16 7.05
C ASP A 128 2.73 10.43 8.38
N PHE A 129 2.36 9.16 8.30
CA PHE A 129 2.18 8.28 9.45
C PHE A 129 2.24 6.82 9.00
N PHE A 130 2.32 5.92 9.98
CA PHE A 130 2.40 4.49 9.76
C PHE A 130 1.24 3.76 10.44
N VAL A 131 0.78 2.69 9.81
CA VAL A 131 -0.16 1.76 10.41
C VAL A 131 0.37 0.34 10.33
N TYR A 132 0.05 -0.45 11.36
CA TYR A 132 0.32 -1.87 11.38
C TYR A 132 -0.96 -2.68 11.64
N ILE A 133 -0.92 -3.96 11.31
CA ILE A 133 -2.00 -4.90 11.57
C ILE A 133 -1.64 -5.67 12.84
N PRO A 134 -2.43 -5.58 13.93
CA PRO A 134 -2.18 -6.38 15.11
C PRO A 134 -2.21 -7.88 14.78
N GLN A 135 -1.17 -8.60 15.21
CA GLN A 135 -1.08 -10.06 15.09
C GLN A 135 -1.26 -10.70 16.46
N TYR A 136 -2.05 -11.77 16.52
CA TYR A 136 -2.38 -12.47 17.77
C TYR A 136 -1.75 -13.87 17.87
N GLY A 137 -1.10 -14.33 16.79
CA GLY A 137 -0.38 -15.60 16.74
C GLY A 137 1.13 -15.38 16.80
N SER A 138 1.86 -16.39 17.27
CA SER A 138 3.33 -16.38 17.40
C SER A 138 4.09 -17.04 16.25
N GLY A 139 3.38 -17.57 15.24
CA GLY A 139 3.96 -18.41 14.18
C GLY A 139 4.48 -17.67 12.94
N THR A 140 4.30 -16.36 12.84
CA THR A 140 4.81 -15.56 11.72
C THR A 140 5.19 -14.15 12.17
N ALA A 141 6.26 -13.61 11.59
CA ALA A 141 6.72 -12.26 11.88
C ALA A 141 5.92 -11.18 11.13
N SER A 142 5.34 -11.53 9.98
CA SER A 142 4.61 -10.58 9.13
C SER A 142 3.58 -11.28 8.24
N LEU A 143 2.73 -10.46 7.61
CA LEU A 143 1.78 -10.89 6.60
C LEU A 143 2.34 -10.68 5.19
N ASN A 144 1.82 -11.44 4.23
CA ASN A 144 2.03 -11.16 2.81
C ASN A 144 1.53 -9.73 2.48
N VAL A 145 2.29 -9.00 1.66
CA VAL A 145 2.01 -7.59 1.34
C VAL A 145 0.61 -7.35 0.75
N THR A 146 0.12 -8.27 -0.09
CA THR A 146 -1.22 -8.14 -0.69
C THR A 146 -2.33 -8.44 0.31
N VAL A 147 -2.07 -9.33 1.27
CA VAL A 147 -2.98 -9.59 2.41
C VAL A 147 -3.03 -8.38 3.33
N ALA A 148 -1.87 -7.81 3.67
CA ALA A 148 -1.80 -6.60 4.48
C ALA A 148 -2.57 -5.44 3.83
N ALA A 149 -2.35 -5.21 2.54
CA ALA A 149 -3.10 -4.22 1.77
C ALA A 149 -4.61 -4.46 1.81
N SER A 150 -5.05 -5.71 1.68
CA SER A 150 -6.48 -6.05 1.73
C SER A 150 -7.13 -5.69 3.07
N ILE A 151 -6.44 -5.97 4.18
CA ILE A 151 -6.92 -5.66 5.53
C ILE A 151 -6.97 -4.15 5.75
N VAL A 152 -5.88 -3.44 5.43
CA VAL A 152 -5.81 -1.98 5.62
C VAL A 152 -6.85 -1.25 4.80
N LEU A 153 -6.98 -1.60 3.51
CA LEU A 153 -7.98 -1.00 2.62
C LEU A 153 -9.41 -1.27 3.09
N HIS A 154 -9.68 -2.46 3.63
CA HIS A 154 -10.99 -2.77 4.20
C HIS A 154 -11.28 -1.89 5.42
N HIS A 155 -10.33 -1.76 6.36
CA HIS A 155 -10.48 -0.86 7.51
C HIS A 155 -10.65 0.61 7.09
N PHE A 156 -9.94 1.05 6.05
CA PHE A 156 -10.12 2.39 5.50
C PHE A 156 -11.52 2.56 4.91
N GLY A 157 -12.00 1.63 4.09
CA GLY A 157 -13.34 1.71 3.49
C GLY A 157 -14.46 1.73 4.53
N VAL A 158 -14.33 0.95 5.61
CA VAL A 158 -15.26 0.99 6.76
C VAL A 158 -15.24 2.35 7.43
N TRP A 159 -14.06 2.89 7.77
CA TRP A 159 -13.92 4.21 8.39
C TRP A 159 -14.44 5.34 7.50
N ALA A 160 -14.12 5.29 6.21
CA ALA A 160 -14.52 6.28 5.21
C ALA A 160 -16.02 6.20 4.85
N GLY A 161 -16.75 5.18 5.33
CA GLY A 161 -18.17 5.00 5.05
C GLY A 161 -18.44 4.65 3.59
N PHE A 162 -17.58 3.85 2.95
CA PHE A 162 -17.79 3.43 1.57
C PHE A 162 -19.09 2.62 1.44
N PRO A 163 -19.95 2.93 0.46
CA PRO A 163 -21.20 2.20 0.28
C PRO A 163 -20.94 0.77 -0.23
N GLU A 164 -21.65 -0.21 0.33
CA GLU A 164 -21.63 -1.58 -0.19
C GLU A 164 -22.19 -1.61 -1.62
N ARG A 165 -21.53 -2.35 -2.51
CA ARG A 165 -21.99 -2.56 -3.89
C ARG A 165 -23.18 -3.52 -3.92
N THR A 166 -24.08 -3.35 -4.89
CA THR A 166 -25.24 -4.22 -5.05
C THR A 166 -24.84 -5.68 -5.33
N ARG A 167 -25.60 -6.61 -4.74
CA ARG A 167 -25.43 -8.06 -4.90
C ARG A 167 -26.54 -8.64 -5.78
N ASP A 168 -26.20 -9.68 -6.54
CA ASP A 168 -27.12 -10.55 -7.26
C ASP A 168 -26.86 -12.00 -6.81
N GLY A 169 -27.79 -12.54 -6.02
CA GLY A 169 -27.61 -13.81 -5.30
C GLY A 169 -26.35 -13.81 -4.43
N ASN A 170 -25.39 -14.67 -4.77
CA ASN A 170 -24.16 -14.88 -4.00
C ASN A 170 -22.94 -14.09 -4.54
N LYS A 171 -23.14 -13.12 -5.45
CA LYS A 171 -22.05 -12.35 -6.07
C LYS A 171 -22.37 -10.85 -6.10
N PHE A 172 -21.32 -10.03 -6.12
CA PHE A 172 -21.46 -8.60 -6.38
C PHE A 172 -21.67 -8.33 -7.88
N ILE A 173 -22.50 -7.35 -8.20
CA ILE A 173 -22.74 -6.91 -9.58
C ILE A 173 -21.51 -6.16 -10.09
N VAL A 174 -20.90 -6.68 -11.16
CA VAL A 174 -19.74 -6.07 -11.82
C VAL A 174 -20.22 -4.94 -12.72
N ALA A 175 -19.69 -3.74 -12.53
CA ALA A 175 -20.00 -2.60 -13.40
C ALA A 175 -19.50 -2.83 -14.83
N GLU A 176 -20.19 -2.24 -15.81
CA GLU A 176 -19.72 -2.25 -17.19
C GLU A 176 -18.30 -1.67 -17.30
N LYS A 177 -17.54 -2.15 -18.28
CA LYS A 177 -16.19 -1.63 -18.52
C LYS A 177 -16.29 -0.19 -19.04
N PRO A 178 -15.49 0.75 -18.51
CA PRO A 178 -15.48 2.12 -19.02
C PRO A 178 -15.06 2.15 -20.50
N LEU A 179 -15.83 2.88 -21.33
CA LEU A 179 -15.65 2.97 -22.79
C LEU A 179 -14.33 3.65 -23.22
N LYS A 180 -13.75 4.49 -22.36
CA LYS A 180 -12.44 5.12 -22.55
C LYS A 180 -11.53 4.72 -21.38
N GLN A 181 -10.52 3.92 -21.65
CA GLN A 181 -9.41 3.80 -20.71
C GLN A 181 -8.69 5.15 -20.67
N ALA A 182 -8.52 5.71 -19.48
CA ALA A 182 -7.41 6.64 -19.29
C ALA A 182 -6.15 5.91 -19.77
N ARG A 183 -5.38 6.54 -20.67
CA ARG A 183 -4.08 5.99 -21.07
C ARG A 183 -3.32 5.65 -19.80
N ARG A 184 -2.57 4.55 -19.78
CA ARG A 184 -1.58 4.31 -18.72
C ARG A 184 -0.72 5.56 -18.68
N ASN A 185 -0.89 6.38 -17.64
CA ASN A 185 -0.23 7.67 -17.55
C ASN A 185 1.18 7.40 -17.06
N TYR A 186 2.12 7.41 -18.00
CA TYR A 186 3.53 7.29 -17.72
C TYR A 186 4.12 8.70 -17.57
N CYS A 187 4.77 8.97 -16.44
CA CYS A 187 5.71 10.10 -16.34
C CYS A 187 6.94 9.83 -17.23
N VAL A 188 7.72 10.87 -17.52
CA VAL A 188 8.91 10.80 -18.39
C VAL A 188 10.16 10.59 -17.52
N GLU A 189 11.02 9.65 -17.91
CA GLU A 189 12.26 9.30 -17.19
C GLU A 189 13.22 10.49 -17.15
N ASN A 190 13.79 10.78 -15.97
CA ASN A 190 14.90 11.72 -15.81
C ASN A 190 16.14 11.01 -15.21
N ALA A 191 17.34 11.50 -15.51
CA ALA A 191 18.58 10.82 -15.13
C ALA A 191 18.80 10.76 -13.59
N GLU A 192 18.29 11.74 -12.86
CA GLU A 192 18.43 11.83 -11.40
C GLU A 192 17.64 10.72 -10.69
N SER A 193 16.40 10.45 -11.11
CA SER A 193 15.57 9.39 -10.53
C SER A 193 16.20 8.00 -10.65
N ILE A 194 16.89 7.72 -11.77
CA ILE A 194 17.58 6.45 -12.01
C ILE A 194 18.76 6.29 -11.03
N ILE A 195 19.52 7.35 -10.81
CA ILE A 195 20.71 7.33 -9.94
C ILE A 195 20.32 7.14 -8.48
N GLU A 196 19.27 7.81 -8.04
CA GLU A 196 18.77 7.75 -6.66
C GLU A 196 18.22 6.35 -6.31
N GLU A 197 17.48 5.73 -7.25
CA GLU A 197 16.98 4.36 -7.09
C GLU A 197 18.10 3.32 -6.92
N LEU A 198 19.17 3.44 -7.72
CA LEU A 198 20.32 2.52 -7.67
C LEU A 198 21.10 2.62 -6.35
N LYS A 199 21.18 3.81 -5.76
CA LYS A 199 21.83 4.02 -4.46
C LYS A 199 21.03 3.39 -3.32
N GLY A 200 19.73 3.71 -3.22
CA GLY A 200 18.89 3.17 -2.15
C GLY A 200 18.76 1.64 -2.17
N ASN A 201 18.79 1.03 -3.36
CA ASN A 201 18.81 -0.44 -3.49
C ASN A 201 20.06 -1.08 -2.85
N ARG A 202 21.26 -0.51 -3.06
CA ARG A 202 22.50 -1.04 -2.50
C ARG A 202 22.55 -0.92 -0.97
N GLU A 203 22.08 0.20 -0.44
CA GLU A 203 22.07 0.45 1.00
C GLU A 203 21.12 -0.50 1.73
N ALA A 204 19.92 -0.75 1.17
CA ALA A 204 18.96 -1.69 1.73
C ALA A 204 19.48 -3.15 1.72
N GLU A 205 20.16 -3.56 0.64
CA GLU A 205 20.76 -4.89 0.53
C GLU A 205 21.87 -5.11 1.58
N LEU A 206 22.66 -4.05 1.83
CA LEU A 206 23.71 -4.07 2.85
C LEU A 206 23.13 -4.11 4.27
N ALA A 207 22.12 -3.31 4.57
CA ALA A 207 21.45 -3.28 5.87
C ALA A 207 20.84 -4.64 6.23
N TYR A 208 20.26 -5.33 5.25
CA TYR A 208 19.73 -6.68 5.45
C TYR A 208 20.80 -7.72 5.75
N HIS A 209 21.94 -7.65 5.05
CA HIS A 209 23.07 -8.53 5.34
C HIS A 209 23.51 -8.39 6.79
N ILE A 210 23.63 -7.14 7.28
CA ILE A 210 23.98 -6.83 8.67
C ILE A 210 22.91 -7.34 9.64
N PHE A 211 21.63 -7.11 9.37
CA PHE A 211 20.53 -7.62 10.22
C PHE A 211 20.58 -9.15 10.34
N LYS A 212 20.78 -9.87 9.24
CA LYS A 212 20.89 -11.34 9.24
C LYS A 212 22.09 -11.86 10.03
N GLU A 213 23.23 -11.17 9.96
CA GLU A 213 24.40 -11.55 10.76
C GLU A 213 24.15 -11.32 12.25
N ASN A 214 23.52 -10.21 12.62
CA ASN A 214 23.18 -9.91 14.02
C ASN A 214 22.15 -10.90 14.60
N VAL A 215 21.11 -11.27 13.84
CA VAL A 215 20.13 -12.28 14.27
C VAL A 215 20.79 -13.67 14.45
N ARG A 216 21.73 -14.05 13.56
CA ARG A 216 22.51 -15.29 13.72
C ARG A 216 23.43 -15.25 14.94
N ALA A 217 24.10 -14.13 15.19
CA ALA A 217 24.97 -13.96 16.35
C ALA A 217 24.18 -14.06 17.67
N HIS A 218 23.00 -13.44 17.75
CA HIS A 218 22.13 -13.54 18.93
C HIS A 218 21.53 -14.94 19.12
N SER A 219 21.19 -15.64 18.03
CA SER A 219 20.76 -17.05 18.08
C SER A 219 21.86 -17.97 18.63
N LEU A 220 23.12 -17.76 18.25
CA LEU A 220 24.25 -18.55 18.76
C LEU A 220 24.53 -18.25 20.24
N LEU A 221 24.44 -16.99 20.65
CA LEU A 221 24.59 -16.61 22.06
C LEU A 221 23.49 -17.23 22.94
N SER A 222 22.24 -17.32 22.48
CA SER A 222 21.18 -17.98 23.25
C SER A 222 21.39 -19.48 23.43
N VAL A 223 22.05 -20.16 22.48
CA VAL A 223 22.35 -21.61 22.58
C VAL A 223 23.50 -21.85 23.57
N PHE A 224 24.50 -20.96 23.61
CA PHE A 224 25.63 -21.07 24.54
C PHE A 224 25.27 -20.84 26.02
N PHE A 225 24.20 -20.09 26.31
CA PHE A 225 23.75 -19.85 27.69
C PHE A 225 22.79 -20.93 28.25
N THR A 226 22.25 -21.81 27.40
CA THR A 226 21.38 -22.92 27.83
C THR A 226 22.12 -24.22 28.19
N GLU A 227 23.41 -24.36 27.87
CA GLU A 227 24.19 -25.58 28.17
C GLU A 227 25.08 -25.49 29.44
N GLN A 228 24.98 -24.42 30.23
CA GLN A 228 25.77 -24.21 31.46
C GLN A 228 24.88 -24.08 32.73
N GLY A 229 23.63 -24.55 32.69
CA GLY A 229 22.68 -24.51 33.82
C GLY A 229 22.22 -25.88 34.26
#